data_AF-A0A7S0AYR7-F1
#
_entry.id   AF-A0A7S0AYR7-F1
#
_cell.length_a   1.000
_cell.length_b   1.000
_cell.length_c   1.000
_cell.angle_alpha   90.00
_cell.angle_beta   90.00
_cell.angle_gamma   90.00
#
_symmetry.space_group_name_H-M   'P 1'
#
loop_
_entity.id
_entity.type
_entity.pdbx_description
1 polymer ?
#
loop_
_entity_poly.entity_id
_entity_poly.type
_entity_poly.pdbx_seq_one_letter_code
_entity_poly.pdbx_strand_id
1 'polypeptide(L)'
;NGNLASKYAAASFYDQLVERMSDLDHNVTNGDGSWKVQVEYEMLAAFEDLHTGILGAIDRSPEDVMKSTGTTATVLFTTDKALVLANVGDSRAILSNGTSAPIQLSIDHVASNGAEQDRIKSLGGFVESVGGTTRVNGTLA
;
A
#
# COMPACT_ATOMS: atom_id res chain seq x y z
N ASN A 1 -0.50 -15.02 16.25
CA ASN A 1 -1.52 -13.95 16.18
C ASN A 1 -0.84 -12.63 15.87
N GLY A 2 -0.87 -12.20 14.60
CA GLY A 2 -0.25 -10.96 14.14
C GLY A 2 -1.03 -10.34 12.97
N ASN A 3 -2.34 -10.61 12.92
CA ASN A 3 -3.24 -10.21 11.83
C ASN A 3 -4.07 -8.96 12.17
N LEU A 4 -3.72 -8.22 13.22
CA LEU A 4 -4.48 -7.03 13.62
C LEU A 4 -4.42 -5.95 12.54
N ALA A 5 -3.22 -5.63 12.03
CA ALA A 5 -3.07 -4.62 10.97
C ALA A 5 -3.86 -4.99 9.71
N SER A 6 -3.74 -6.23 9.23
CA SER A 6 -4.46 -6.67 8.02
C SER A 6 -5.97 -6.75 8.22
N LYS A 7 -6.45 -7.15 9.40
CA LYS A 7 -7.89 -7.12 9.73
C LYS A 7 -8.42 -5.69 9.81
N TYR A 8 -7.67 -4.79 10.43
CA TYR A 8 -8.06 -3.37 10.49
C TYR A 8 -8.16 -2.80 9.08
N ALA A 9 -7.13 -2.99 8.26
CA ALA A 9 -7.12 -2.55 6.86
C ALA A 9 -8.30 -3.12 6.07
N ALA A 10 -8.57 -4.43 6.19
CA ALA A 10 -9.70 -5.06 5.52
C ALA A 10 -11.07 -4.51 5.97
N ALA A 11 -11.18 -4.03 7.22
CA ALA A 11 -12.43 -3.54 7.78
C ALA A 11 -12.68 -2.04 7.53
N SER A 12 -11.63 -1.22 7.39
CA SER A 12 -11.79 0.24 7.33
C SER A 12 -11.38 0.87 6.00
N PHE A 13 -10.46 0.26 5.24
CA PHE A 13 -9.79 0.98 4.17
C PHE A 13 -10.68 1.22 2.95
N TYR A 14 -11.59 0.28 2.65
CA TYR A 14 -12.55 0.44 1.56
C TYR A 14 -13.45 1.68 1.74
N ASP A 15 -14.06 1.83 2.91
CA ASP A 15 -14.96 2.96 3.19
C ASP A 15 -14.24 4.30 3.12
N GLN A 16 -13.01 4.38 3.66
CA GLN A 16 -12.16 5.57 3.56
C GLN A 16 -11.88 5.96 2.10
N LEU A 17 -11.58 4.98 1.24
CA LEU A 17 -11.32 5.23 -0.17
C LEU A 17 -12.58 5.67 -0.92
N VAL A 18 -13.73 5.04 -0.65
CA VAL A 18 -15.01 5.42 -1.26
C VAL A 18 -15.37 6.87 -0.91
N GLU A 19 -15.19 7.25 0.35
CA GLU A 19 -15.46 8.62 0.80
C GLU A 19 -14.52 9.63 0.13
N ARG A 20 -13.21 9.38 0.17
CA ARG A 20 -12.20 10.30 -0.38
C ARG A 20 -12.25 10.44 -1.89
N MET A 21 -12.67 9.40 -2.60
CA MET A 21 -12.67 9.32 -4.05
C MET A 21 -14.06 9.52 -4.66
N SER A 22 -15.04 10.01 -3.90
CA SER A 22 -16.45 10.13 -4.33
C SER A 22 -16.64 10.94 -5.61
N ASP A 23 -15.79 11.95 -5.82
CA ASP A 23 -15.88 12.88 -6.95
C ASP A 23 -15.00 12.48 -8.14
N LEU A 24 -14.33 11.32 -8.08
CA LEU A 24 -13.36 10.89 -9.11
C LEU A 24 -13.95 10.94 -10.52
N ASP A 25 -15.12 10.35 -10.75
CA ASP A 25 -15.74 10.32 -12.07
C ASP A 25 -16.12 11.70 -12.58
N HIS A 26 -16.50 12.61 -11.68
CA HIS A 26 -16.75 14.00 -12.03
C HIS A 26 -15.45 14.68 -12.46
N ASN A 27 -14.40 14.55 -11.67
CA ASN A 27 -13.11 15.21 -11.89
C ASN A 27 -12.39 14.71 -13.15
N VAL A 28 -12.49 13.41 -13.44
CA VAL A 28 -11.99 12.82 -14.70
C VAL A 28 -12.66 13.44 -15.92
N THR A 29 -13.97 13.75 -15.82
CA THR A 29 -14.75 14.32 -16.93
C THR A 29 -14.35 15.75 -17.27
N ASN A 30 -13.88 16.53 -16.27
CA ASN A 30 -13.46 17.92 -16.47
C ASN A 30 -12.21 18.05 -17.37
N GLY A 31 -11.44 16.97 -17.55
CA GLY A 31 -10.47 16.83 -18.64
C GLY A 31 -9.19 17.66 -18.55
N ASP A 32 -9.01 18.47 -17.50
CA ASP A 32 -7.82 19.30 -17.27
C ASP A 32 -6.62 18.51 -16.71
N GLY A 33 -6.83 17.24 -16.36
CA GLY A 33 -5.82 16.35 -15.80
C GLY A 33 -5.51 16.58 -14.32
N SER A 34 -6.11 17.61 -13.68
CA SER A 34 -5.92 17.92 -12.25
C SER A 34 -6.34 16.78 -11.33
N TRP A 35 -7.32 15.99 -11.78
CA TRP A 35 -7.82 14.81 -11.07
C TRP A 35 -6.70 13.82 -10.69
N LYS A 36 -5.62 13.71 -11.49
CA LYS A 36 -4.51 12.80 -11.17
C LYS A 36 -3.78 13.22 -9.90
N VAL A 37 -3.52 14.53 -9.76
CA VAL A 37 -2.87 15.11 -8.58
C VAL A 37 -3.78 14.97 -7.36
N GLN A 38 -5.08 15.19 -7.54
CA GLN A 38 -6.06 14.99 -6.47
C GLN A 38 -6.13 13.52 -6.03
N VAL A 39 -6.17 12.57 -6.98
CA VAL A 39 -6.16 11.13 -6.67
C VAL A 39 -4.89 10.73 -5.93
N GLU A 40 -3.73 11.24 -6.35
CA GLU A 40 -2.47 10.97 -5.65
C GLU A 40 -2.52 11.48 -4.21
N TYR A 41 -3.00 12.71 -4.00
CA TYR A 41 -3.17 13.31 -2.68
C TYR A 41 -4.14 12.51 -1.79
N GLU A 42 -5.34 12.20 -2.29
CA GLU A 42 -6.37 11.49 -1.54
C GLU A 42 -5.96 10.06 -1.21
N MET A 43 -5.31 9.37 -2.14
CA MET A 43 -4.78 8.03 -1.91
C MET A 43 -3.69 8.06 -0.84
N LEU A 44 -2.74 9.01 -0.91
CA LEU A 44 -1.69 9.15 0.10
C LEU A 44 -2.29 9.40 1.49
N ALA A 45 -3.21 10.35 1.59
CA ALA A 45 -3.92 10.66 2.83
C ALA A 45 -4.69 9.44 3.37
N ALA A 46 -5.29 8.62 2.50
CA ALA A 46 -5.96 7.38 2.90
C ALA A 46 -4.97 6.36 3.51
N PHE A 47 -3.77 6.20 2.94
CA PHE A 47 -2.74 5.32 3.50
C PHE A 47 -2.19 5.84 4.84
N GLU A 48 -2.04 7.15 5.00
CA GLU A 48 -1.64 7.79 6.26
C GLU A 48 -2.69 7.59 7.37
N ASP A 49 -3.98 7.78 7.04
CA ASP A 49 -5.09 7.52 7.95
C ASP A 49 -5.19 6.04 8.32
N LEU A 50 -5.01 5.15 7.33
CA LEU A 50 -4.99 3.72 7.58
C LEU A 50 -3.87 3.37 8.56
N HIS A 51 -2.65 3.86 8.32
CA HIS A 51 -1.51 3.65 9.21
C HIS A 51 -1.80 4.14 10.63
N THR A 52 -2.32 5.36 10.76
CA THR A 52 -2.67 5.97 12.05
C THR A 52 -3.76 5.18 12.77
N GLY A 53 -4.77 4.69 12.03
CA GLY A 53 -5.82 3.83 12.55
C GLY A 53 -5.30 2.47 13.06
N ILE A 54 -4.36 1.86 12.32
CA ILE A 54 -3.68 0.63 12.73
C ILE A 54 -2.89 0.86 14.01
N LEU A 55 -2.10 1.93 14.11
CA LEU A 55 -1.37 2.26 15.34
C LEU A 55 -2.32 2.42 16.53
N GLY A 56 -3.42 3.15 16.35
CA GLY A 56 -4.44 3.28 17.40
C GLY A 56 -5.07 1.95 17.79
N ALA A 57 -5.28 1.02 16.85
CA ALA A 57 -5.79 -0.32 17.13
C ALA A 57 -4.77 -1.18 17.89
N ILE A 58 -3.49 -1.06 17.57
CA ILE A 58 -2.39 -1.72 18.29
C ILE A 58 -2.31 -1.21 19.72
N ASP A 59 -2.36 0.11 19.93
CA ASP A 59 -2.27 0.72 21.27
C ASP A 59 -3.43 0.33 22.20
N ARG A 60 -4.61 0.05 21.62
CA ARG A 60 -5.77 -0.45 22.36
C ARG A 60 -5.75 -1.96 22.59
N SER A 61 -4.85 -2.69 21.96
CA SER A 61 -4.74 -4.14 22.10
C SER A 61 -3.97 -4.49 23.39
N PRO A 62 -4.49 -5.41 24.23
CA PRO A 62 -3.83 -5.81 25.47
C PRO A 62 -2.62 -6.74 25.26
N GLU A 63 -2.41 -7.27 24.05
CA GLU A 63 -1.32 -8.20 23.73
C GLU A 63 -0.09 -7.49 23.13
N ASP A 64 1.07 -7.64 23.78
CA ASP A 64 2.37 -7.14 23.27
C ASP A 64 2.73 -7.73 21.89
N VAL A 65 2.21 -8.91 21.56
CA VAL A 65 2.42 -9.58 20.25
C VAL A 65 1.88 -8.72 19.10
N MET A 66 0.94 -7.81 19.36
CA MET A 66 0.39 -6.93 18.32
C MET A 66 1.30 -5.74 18.01
N LYS A 67 2.32 -5.43 18.82
CA LYS A 67 3.22 -4.29 18.57
C LYS A 67 4.14 -4.48 17.36
N SER A 68 4.32 -5.72 16.90
CA SER A 68 5.12 -6.06 15.72
C SER A 68 4.25 -6.50 14.52
N THR A 69 2.95 -6.23 14.54
CA THR A 69 2.07 -6.48 13.38
C THR A 69 2.30 -5.43 12.29
N GLY A 70 2.12 -5.87 11.05
CA GLY A 70 2.14 -5.02 9.87
C GLY A 70 1.31 -5.67 8.78
N THR A 71 1.04 -4.93 7.71
CA THR A 71 0.35 -5.45 6.54
C THR A 71 0.90 -4.77 5.30
N THR A 72 0.88 -5.49 4.18
CA THR A 72 0.90 -4.88 2.86
C THR A 72 -0.50 -4.39 2.51
N ALA A 73 -0.59 -3.54 1.48
CA ALA A 73 -1.86 -3.15 0.89
C ALA A 73 -1.66 -2.82 -0.60
N THR A 74 -2.28 -3.62 -1.45
CA THR A 74 -2.43 -3.35 -2.89
C THR A 74 -3.90 -3.11 -3.18
N VAL A 75 -4.21 -1.94 -3.72
CA VAL A 75 -5.58 -1.48 -3.97
C VAL A 75 -5.79 -1.26 -5.46
N LEU A 76 -6.94 -1.73 -5.94
CA LEU A 76 -7.47 -1.41 -7.26
C LEU A 76 -8.84 -0.75 -7.09
N PHE A 77 -8.88 0.57 -7.13
CA PHE A 77 -10.12 1.34 -7.04
C PHE A 77 -10.65 1.59 -8.45
N THR A 78 -11.82 1.05 -8.76
CA THR A 78 -12.41 1.08 -10.09
C THR A 78 -13.74 1.82 -10.05
N THR A 79 -13.92 2.74 -10.99
CA THR A 79 -15.16 3.47 -11.24
C THR A 79 -15.59 3.27 -12.69
N ASP A 80 -16.66 3.93 -13.12
CA ASP A 80 -17.11 3.85 -14.51
C ASP A 80 -16.14 4.53 -15.49
N LYS A 81 -15.29 5.46 -15.01
CA LYS A 81 -14.40 6.27 -15.85
C LYS A 81 -12.92 6.11 -15.54
N ALA A 82 -12.55 5.50 -14.42
CA ALA A 82 -11.17 5.42 -13.99
C ALA A 82 -10.85 4.12 -13.27
N LEU A 83 -9.58 3.73 -13.40
CA LEU A 83 -8.96 2.63 -12.66
C LEU A 83 -7.71 3.20 -12.00
N VAL A 84 -7.71 3.20 -10.67
CA VAL A 84 -6.63 3.72 -9.84
C VAL A 84 -6.01 2.56 -9.09
N LEU A 85 -4.68 2.47 -9.14
CA LEU A 85 -3.92 1.42 -8.48
C LEU A 85 -2.88 2.04 -7.54
N ALA A 86 -2.82 1.52 -6.32
CA ALA A 86 -1.85 1.91 -5.32
C ALA A 86 -1.28 0.66 -4.63
N ASN A 87 0.01 0.67 -4.33
CA ASN A 87 0.71 -0.46 -3.72
C ASN A 87 1.66 0.00 -2.61
N VAL A 88 1.54 -0.64 -1.45
CA VAL A 88 2.50 -0.55 -0.35
C VAL A 88 2.85 -1.96 0.10
N GLY A 89 4.10 -2.37 -0.15
CA GLY A 89 4.64 -3.68 0.24
C GLY A 89 4.93 -4.59 -0.95
N ASP A 90 5.08 -5.89 -0.66
CA ASP A 90 5.49 -6.92 -1.63
C ASP A 90 4.31 -7.67 -2.26
N SER A 91 3.08 -7.24 -2.00
CA SER A 91 1.90 -7.68 -2.74
C SER A 91 1.92 -7.13 -4.16
N ARG A 92 1.24 -7.84 -5.09
CA ARG A 92 1.37 -7.57 -6.53
C ARG A 92 0.03 -7.56 -7.25
N ALA A 93 -0.14 -6.57 -8.11
CA ALA A 93 -1.25 -6.48 -9.05
C ALA A 93 -0.80 -6.78 -10.48
N ILE A 94 -1.54 -7.67 -11.14
CA ILE A 94 -1.29 -8.10 -12.53
C ILE A 94 -2.61 -8.01 -13.30
N LEU A 95 -2.58 -7.39 -14.48
CA LEU A 95 -3.69 -7.33 -15.41
C LEU A 95 -3.50 -8.34 -16.53
N SER A 96 -4.52 -9.13 -16.81
CA SER A 96 -4.57 -10.01 -17.98
C SER A 96 -5.89 -9.84 -18.72
N ASN A 97 -5.81 -9.80 -20.04
CA ASN A 97 -6.97 -9.83 -20.94
C ASN A 97 -7.24 -11.24 -21.49
N GLY A 98 -6.49 -12.25 -21.02
CA GLY A 98 -6.58 -13.64 -21.48
C GLY A 98 -6.05 -13.91 -22.90
N THR A 99 -5.62 -12.89 -23.64
CA THR A 99 -5.18 -13.01 -25.05
C THR A 99 -3.72 -12.59 -25.27
N SER A 100 -3.18 -11.73 -24.40
CA SER A 100 -1.78 -11.33 -24.40
C SER A 100 -1.08 -11.70 -23.10
N ALA A 101 0.24 -11.55 -23.08
CA ALA A 101 1.03 -11.69 -21.87
C ALA A 101 0.45 -10.78 -20.76
N PRO A 102 0.28 -11.27 -19.52
CA PRO A 102 -0.14 -10.45 -18.40
C PRO A 102 0.84 -9.30 -18.15
N ILE A 103 0.30 -8.15 -17.74
CA ILE A 103 1.05 -6.93 -17.44
C ILE A 103 1.04 -6.72 -15.93
N GLN A 104 2.21 -6.65 -15.31
CA GLN A 104 2.34 -6.25 -13.92
C GLN A 104 2.09 -4.74 -13.80
N LEU A 105 1.12 -4.36 -12.95
CA LEU A 105 0.71 -2.97 -12.77
C LEU A 105 1.37 -2.30 -11.55
N SER A 106 1.83 -3.08 -10.57
CA SER A 106 2.50 -2.58 -9.38
C SER A 106 3.99 -2.91 -9.39
N ILE A 107 4.80 -2.13 -8.68
CA ILE A 107 6.20 -2.48 -8.37
C ILE A 107 6.23 -2.96 -6.92
N ASP A 108 6.75 -4.16 -6.68
CA ASP A 108 6.86 -4.71 -5.33
C ASP A 108 7.91 -3.93 -4.55
N HIS A 109 7.57 -3.51 -3.33
CA HIS A 109 8.52 -2.92 -2.40
C HIS A 109 9.24 -4.03 -1.63
N VAL A 110 10.42 -4.42 -2.12
CA VAL A 110 11.25 -5.48 -1.55
C VAL A 110 12.64 -4.96 -1.22
N ALA A 111 13.26 -5.48 -0.15
CA ALA A 111 14.57 -4.99 0.29
C ALA A 111 15.72 -5.24 -0.72
N SER A 112 15.52 -6.12 -1.71
CA SER A 112 16.48 -6.34 -2.81
C SER A 112 16.46 -5.25 -3.88
N ASN A 113 15.41 -4.42 -3.94
CA ASN A 113 15.30 -3.32 -4.91
C ASN A 113 16.32 -2.21 -4.58
N GLY A 114 17.07 -1.75 -5.59
CA GLY A 114 18.13 -0.74 -5.39
C GLY A 114 17.64 0.57 -4.79
N ALA A 115 16.50 1.10 -5.24
CA ALA A 115 15.94 2.34 -4.70
C ALA A 115 15.51 2.18 -3.23
N GLU A 116 14.92 1.04 -2.88
CA GLU A 116 14.57 0.76 -1.48
C GLU A 116 15.81 0.56 -0.62
N GLN A 117 16.87 -0.09 -1.12
CA GLN A 117 18.15 -0.20 -0.41
C GLN A 117 18.74 1.17 -0.11
N ASP A 118 18.75 2.08 -1.09
CA ASP A 118 19.28 3.42 -0.93
C ASP A 118 18.47 4.22 0.08
N ARG A 119 17.14 4.09 0.06
CA ARG A 119 16.23 4.70 1.04
C ARG A 119 16.46 4.16 2.45
N ILE A 120 16.64 2.84 2.61
CA ILE A 120 16.92 2.21 3.90
C ILE A 120 18.25 2.72 4.48
N LYS A 121 19.31 2.75 3.65
CA LYS A 121 20.65 3.18 4.06
C LYS A 121 20.69 4.68 4.41
N SER A 122 20.00 5.53 3.66
CA SER A 122 19.96 6.97 3.92
C SER A 122 19.28 7.31 5.25
N LEU A 123 18.39 6.44 5.73
CA LEU A 123 17.73 6.53 7.04
C LEU A 123 18.50 5.79 8.17
N GLY A 124 19.72 5.31 7.90
CA GLY A 124 20.58 4.66 8.90
C GLY A 124 20.31 3.17 9.12
N GLY A 125 19.44 2.55 8.32
CA GLY A 125 19.24 1.11 8.31
C GLY A 125 20.27 0.38 7.44
N PHE A 126 20.18 -0.96 7.42
CA PHE A 126 20.98 -1.80 6.52
C PHE A 126 20.14 -2.89 5.89
N VAL A 127 20.69 -3.50 4.84
CA VAL A 127 20.07 -4.61 4.12
C VAL A 127 21.01 -5.81 4.18
N GLU A 128 20.47 -6.95 4.59
CA GLU A 128 21.23 -8.18 4.79
C GLU A 128 20.51 -9.36 4.14
N SER A 129 21.27 -10.31 3.58
CA SER A 129 20.71 -11.57 3.07
C SER A 129 20.73 -12.62 4.17
N VAL A 130 19.55 -13.02 4.64
CA VAL A 130 19.38 -14.05 5.68
C VAL A 130 18.59 -15.21 5.08
N GLY A 131 19.22 -16.40 5.00
CA GLY A 131 18.57 -17.59 4.44
C GLY A 131 18.17 -17.44 2.97
N GLY A 132 18.90 -16.64 2.19
CA GLY A 132 18.62 -16.39 0.78
C GLY A 132 17.52 -15.33 0.53
N THR A 133 16.99 -14.71 1.58
CA THR A 133 16.05 -13.58 1.47
C THR A 133 16.73 -12.30 1.92
N THR A 134 16.65 -11.26 1.09
CA THR A 134 17.12 -9.92 1.45
C THR A 134 16.16 -9.29 2.45
N ARG A 135 16.67 -8.75 3.56
CA ARG A 135 15.88 -8.21 4.66
C ARG A 135 16.42 -6.86 5.15
N VAL A 136 15.51 -5.97 5.52
CA VAL A 136 15.78 -4.74 6.28
C VAL A 136 16.18 -5.11 7.71
N ASN A 137 17.35 -4.64 8.13
CA ASN A 137 17.94 -4.89 9.45
C ASN A 137 17.89 -6.39 9.85
N GLY A 138 18.10 -7.29 8.88
CA GLY A 138 18.06 -8.74 9.07
C GLY A 138 16.68 -9.33 9.41
N THR A 139 15.62 -8.53 9.45
CA THR A 139 14.31 -8.93 10.01
C THR A 139 13.19 -8.93 8.97
N LEU A 140 12.86 -7.77 8.38
CA LEU A 140 11.72 -7.61 7.48
C LEU A 140 12.15 -7.83 6.03
N ALA A 141 11.51 -8.76 5.31
CA ALA A 141 11.84 -9.06 3.90
C ALA A 141 11.37 -7.95 2.95
#